data_AF-A0A7J0BX55-F1
#
_entry.id   AF-A0A7J0BX55-F1
#
_cell.length_a   1.000
_cell.length_b   1.000
_cell.length_c   1.000
_cell.angle_alpha   90.00
_cell.angle_beta   90.00
_cell.angle_gamma   90.00
#
_symmetry.space_group_name_H-M   'P 1'
#
loop_
_entity.id
_entity.type
_entity.pdbx_description
1 polymer ?
#
loop_
_entity_poly.entity_id
_entity_poly.type
_entity_poly.pdbx_seq_one_letter_code
_entity_poly.pdbx_strand_id
1 'polypeptide(L)' 'MVMNNAVEKYRNDHGLTYAELGRLTGYTRATVLKHCRGELSVAGKAAVRYHALLGIPLTDLCPDLFKEGAENAA' A
#
# COMPACT_ATOMS: atom_id res chain seq x y z
N MET A 1 6.14 11.35 12.90
CA MET A 1 4.79 10.83 12.63
C MET A 1 4.95 9.62 11.73
N VAL A 2 4.41 8.46 12.12
CA VAL A 2 4.48 7.24 11.29
C VAL A 2 3.69 7.51 10.02
N MET A 3 4.36 7.44 8.88
CA MET A 3 3.73 7.60 7.56
C MET A 3 2.83 6.37 7.34
N ASN A 4 1.60 6.42 7.86
CA ASN A 4 0.61 5.33 7.69
C ASN A 4 0.17 5.31 6.23
N ASN A 5 0.85 4.51 5.41
CA ASN A 5 0.35 4.27 4.06
C ASN A 5 -0.87 3.34 4.09
N ALA A 6 -1.58 3.27 2.97
CA ALA A 6 -2.86 2.57 2.87
C ALA A 6 -2.76 1.07 3.22
N VAL A 7 -1.60 0.44 2.97
CA VAL A 7 -1.35 -0.97 3.32
C VAL A 7 -1.29 -1.16 4.85
N GLU A 8 -0.59 -0.27 5.55
CA GLU A 8 -0.51 -0.30 7.02
C GLU A 8 -1.85 0.02 7.67
N LYS A 9 -2.61 0.96 7.11
CA LYS A 9 -3.98 1.23 7.56
C LYS A 9 -4.87 0.00 7.43
N TYR A 10 -4.90 -0.63 6.25
CA TYR A 10 -5.67 -1.85 6.03
C TYR A 10 -5.30 -2.95 7.03
N ARG A 11 -3.99 -3.14 7.26
CA ARG A 11 -3.48 -4.12 8.23
C ARG A 11 -4.05 -3.89 9.63
N ASN A 12 -4.00 -2.65 10.11
CA ASN A 12 -4.47 -2.29 11.44
C ASN A 12 -6.00 -2.42 11.56
N ASP A 13 -6.75 -1.97 10.56
CA ASP A 13 -8.22 -2.03 10.55
C ASP A 13 -8.73 -3.48 10.61
N HIS A 14 -7.99 -4.42 10.01
CA HIS A 14 -8.34 -5.84 9.99
C HIS A 14 -7.63 -6.68 11.07
N GLY A 15 -6.84 -6.04 11.95
CA GLY A 15 -6.12 -6.75 13.01
C GLY A 15 -5.08 -7.77 12.51
N LEU A 16 -4.55 -7.59 11.30
CA LEU A 16 -3.65 -8.55 10.67
C LEU A 16 -2.20 -8.36 11.13
N THR A 17 -1.48 -9.46 11.27
CA THR A 17 -0.01 -9.45 11.33
C THR A 17 0.58 -9.23 9.95
N TYR A 18 1.84 -8.77 9.87
CA TYR A 18 2.57 -8.65 8.60
C TYR A 18 2.69 -9.99 7.85
N ALA A 19 2.72 -11.11 8.58
CA ALA A 19 2.82 -12.44 8.00
C ALA A 19 1.48 -12.89 7.38
N GLU A 20 0.36 -12.59 8.03
CA GLU A 20 -0.99 -12.86 7.51
C GLU A 20 -1.26 -12.05 6.26
N LEU A 21 -0.96 -10.75 6.31
CA LEU A 21 -1.11 -9.89 5.15
C LEU A 21 -0.24 -10.37 3.98
N GLY A 22 0.99 -10.82 4.26
CA GLY A 22 1.86 -11.43 3.26
C GLY A 22 1.27 -12.69 2.63
N ARG A 23 0.61 -13.55 3.41
CA ARG A 23 -0.10 -14.73 2.88
C ARG A 23 -1.26 -14.35 1.98
N LEU A 24 -2.04 -13.33 2.34
CA LEU A 24 -3.16 -12.83 1.52
C LEU A 24 -2.68 -12.26 0.20
N THR A 25 -1.56 -11.54 0.21
CA THR A 25 -1.08 -10.83 -0.98
C THR A 25 0.02 -11.57 -1.74
N GLY A 26 0.45 -12.73 -1.26
CA GLY A 26 1.58 -13.48 -1.80
C GLY A 26 2.92 -12.74 -1.70
N TYR A 27 3.09 -11.88 -0.68
CA TYR A 27 4.36 -11.24 -0.35
C TYR A 27 4.98 -11.85 0.90
N THR A 28 6.30 -11.74 1.03
CA THR A 28 6.95 -12.16 2.27
C THR A 28 6.61 -11.17 3.40
N ARG A 29 6.63 -11.65 4.65
CA ARG A 29 6.48 -10.80 5.84
C ARG A 29 7.41 -9.58 5.81
N ALA A 30 8.66 -9.78 5.38
CA ALA A 30 9.66 -8.72 5.31
C ALA A 30 9.31 -7.66 4.26
N THR A 31 8.84 -8.09 3.08
CA THR A 31 8.36 -7.18 2.03
C THR A 31 7.17 -6.36 2.51
N VAL A 32 6.18 -6.99 3.16
CA VAL A 32 5.02 -6.29 3.72
C VAL A 32 5.45 -5.27 4.78
N LEU A 33 6.36 -5.64 5.68
CA LEU A 33 6.87 -4.73 6.71
C LEU A 33 7.52 -3.47 6.10
N LYS A 34 8.38 -3.66 5.09
CA LYS A 34 9.03 -2.54 4.39
C LYS A 34 8.01 -1.64 3.69
N HIS A 35 7.00 -2.24 3.05
CA HIS A 35 5.89 -1.49 2.49
C HIS A 35 5.17 -0.70 3.57
N CYS A 36 4.64 -1.34 4.62
CA CYS A 36 3.93 -0.67 5.72
C CYS A 36 4.70 0.51 6.34
N ARG A 37 6.03 0.40 6.44
CA ARG A 37 6.90 1.46 7.00
C ARG A 37 7.27 2.56 6.01
N GLY A 38 6.91 2.41 4.73
CA GLY A 38 7.34 3.31 3.66
C GLY A 38 8.82 3.16 3.27
N GLU A 39 9.51 2.13 3.77
CA GLU A 39 10.89 1.79 3.38
C GLU A 39 10.96 1.24 1.94
N LEU A 40 9.83 0.75 1.43
CA LEU A 40 9.66 0.29 0.05
C LEU A 40 8.38 0.85 -0.54
N SER A 41 8.50 1.57 -1.67
CA SER A 41 7.35 2.16 -2.36
C SER A 41 6.34 1.10 -2.81
N VAL A 42 5.05 1.39 -2.60
CA VAL A 42 3.94 0.54 -3.04
C VAL A 42 3.50 1.02 -4.43
N ALA A 43 4.31 0.76 -5.46
CA ALA A 43 4.04 1.21 -6.83
C ALA A 43 3.99 0.08 -7.86
N GLY A 44 3.46 0.38 -9.05
CA GLY A 44 3.41 -0.55 -10.18
C GLY A 44 2.72 -1.86 -9.84
N LYS A 45 3.45 -2.99 -9.99
CA LYS A 45 2.92 -4.33 -9.72
C LYS A 45 2.47 -4.52 -8.26
N ALA A 46 3.11 -3.87 -7.30
CA ALA A 46 2.73 -3.97 -5.90
C ALA A 46 1.38 -3.31 -5.63
N ALA A 47 1.18 -2.10 -6.16
CA ALA A 47 -0.09 -1.39 -6.04
C ALA A 47 -1.25 -2.16 -6.68
N VAL A 48 -1.07 -2.65 -7.92
CA VAL A 48 -2.09 -3.45 -8.61
C VAL A 48 -2.46 -4.70 -7.82
N ARG A 49 -1.47 -5.37 -7.21
CA ARG A 49 -1.70 -6.58 -6.41
C ARG A 49 -2.44 -6.28 -5.11
N TYR A 50 -2.04 -5.25 -4.37
CA TYR A 50 -2.76 -4.85 -3.15
C TYR A 50 -4.18 -4.38 -3.47
N HIS A 51 -4.37 -3.63 -4.56
CA HIS A 51 -5.70 -3.24 -5.04
C HIS A 51 -6.56 -4.47 -5.35
N ALA A 52 -6.06 -5.39 -6.16
CA ALA A 52 -6.82 -6.56 -6.61
C ALA A 52 -7.20 -7.50 -5.45
N LEU A 53 -6.35 -7.64 -4.43
CA LEU A 53 -6.55 -8.60 -3.34
C LEU A 53 -7.19 -8.00 -2.09
N LEU A 54 -6.98 -6.71 -1.83
CA LEU A 54 -7.45 -6.04 -0.62
C LEU A 54 -8.51 -4.96 -0.89
N GLY A 55 -8.77 -4.63 -2.16
CA GLY A 55 -9.73 -3.59 -2.54
C GLY A 55 -9.28 -2.16 -2.24
N ILE A 56 -8.01 -1.95 -1.87
CA ILE A 56 -7.49 -0.62 -1.56
C ILE A 56 -7.40 0.21 -2.86
N PRO A 57 -7.93 1.44 -2.91
CA PRO A 57 -7.82 2.30 -4.08
C PRO A 57 -6.36 2.56 -4.50
N LEU A 58 -6.09 2.57 -5.81
CA LEU A 58 -4.74 2.84 -6.33
C LEU A 58 -4.25 4.26 -5.98
N THR A 59 -5.16 5.22 -5.83
CA THR A 59 -4.87 6.59 -5.39
C THR A 59 -4.27 6.63 -3.98
N ASP A 60 -4.64 5.68 -3.13
CA ASP A 60 -4.20 5.61 -1.74
C ASP A 60 -2.89 4.82 -1.61
N LEU A 61 -2.65 3.89 -2.53
CA LEU A 61 -1.42 3.10 -2.62
C LEU A 61 -0.26 3.87 -3.27
N CYS A 62 -0.56 4.68 -4.30
CA CYS A 62 0.40 5.44 -5.10
C CYS A 62 0.06 6.94 -5.14
N PRO A 63 -0.06 7.66 -4.01
CA PRO A 63 -0.52 9.05 -4.02
C PRO A 63 0.34 9.95 -4.91
N ASP A 64 1.66 9.72 -4.95
CA ASP A 64 2.59 10.52 -5.75
C ASP A 64 2.32 10.45 -7.26
N LEU A 65 1.85 9.29 -7.75
CA LEU A 65 1.52 9.11 -9.18
C LEU A 65 0.25 9.89 -9.57
N PHE A 66 -0.64 10.16 -8.62
CA PHE A 66 -1.92 10.84 -8.85
C PHE A 66 -1.93 12.29 -8.38
N LYS A 67 -0.88 12.74 -7.68
CA LYS A 67 -0.73 14.13 -7.22
C LYS A 67 -0.46 15.09 -8.38
N GLU A 68 0.32 14.67 -9.37
CA GLU A 68 0.70 15.49 -10.53
C GLU A 68 -0.44 15.73 -11.55
N GLY A 69 -1.59 15.06 -11.39
CA GLY A 69 -2.77 15.27 -12.24
C GLY A 69 -3.62 16.50 -11.87
N ALA A 70 -3.39 17.11 -10.70
CA ALA A 70 -4.20 18.23 -10.21
C ALA A 70 -3.64 19.62 -10.57
N GLU A 71 -2.41 19.72 -11.05
CA GLU A 71 -1.69 21.01 -11.15
C GLU A 71 -1.61 21.59 -12.56
N ASN A 72 -2.09 20.87 -13.59
CA ASN A 72 -2.05 21.32 -15.00
C ASN A 72 -3.44 21.51 -15.64
N ALA A 73 -4.47 21.74 -14.82
CA ALA A 73 -5.79 22.18 -15.29
C ALA A 73 -6.08 23.59 -14.75
N ALA A 74 -5.29 24.58 -15.19
CA ALA A 74 -5.55 26.00 -15.00
C ALA A 74 -5.26 26.75 -16.30
#